data_AF-A0A550CA02-F1
#
_entry.id   AF-A0A550CA02-F1
#
_cell.length_a   1.000
_cell.length_b   1.000
_cell.length_c   1.000
_cell.angle_alpha   90.00
_cell.angle_beta   90.00
_cell.angle_gamma   90.00
#
_symmetry.space_group_name_H-M   'P 1'
#
loop_
_entity.id
_entity.type
_entity.pdbx_description
1 polymer ?
#
loop_
_entity_poly.entity_id
_entity_poly.type
_entity_poly.pdbx_seq_one_letter_code
_entity_poly.pdbx_strand_id
1 'polypeptide(L)'
;MGRYAQPLPPDHFRKFPFRAVTTPRGEAAVEADLQRFGKEVAIYKEWQRYRFLPMFRKLEEHITTIDPIWARHVLVDSQDWETFEDIARREFKLPGVLRTHLKECNLRLVVLLGKYWANYYRGLEKRQPRDVGSSPYATPDDWLAWTVENWFSAAYLDEDQLHNAFLKKGGAHGERYWRIFTTGLARSVSAGGEKLPTQYFRDMTCWEARFTVLTRCFDLEIDDYSHILDPITLGGALAHRNMDVFYVADNGENAKYMVDSVFVMIDYVLGNLKMADSCAEQAICIFIERHPM
;
A
#
# COMPACT_ATOMS: atom_id res chain seq x y z
N MET A 1 13.93 6.88 -25.99
CA MET A 1 13.22 6.36 -24.80
C MET A 1 14.27 5.94 -23.79
N GLY A 2 14.42 6.68 -22.69
CA GLY A 2 15.35 6.29 -21.62
C GLY A 2 14.90 4.96 -21.02
N ARG A 3 15.84 4.05 -20.74
CA ARG A 3 15.52 2.83 -19.98
C ARG A 3 15.05 3.26 -18.60
N TYR A 4 13.76 3.08 -18.31
CA TYR A 4 13.24 3.31 -16.96
C TYR A 4 13.96 2.37 -15.99
N ALA A 5 14.19 2.84 -14.76
CA ALA A 5 14.75 2.01 -13.71
C ALA A 5 13.87 0.75 -13.53
N GLN A 6 14.50 -0.40 -13.34
CA GLN A 6 13.84 -1.67 -13.03
C GLN A 6 14.22 -2.06 -11.62
N PRO A 7 13.35 -2.77 -10.88
CA PRO A 7 13.71 -3.30 -9.57
C PRO A 7 14.91 -4.24 -9.69
N LEU A 8 15.76 -4.25 -8.67
CA LEU A 8 16.90 -5.13 -8.62
C LEU A 8 16.46 -6.56 -8.24
N PRO A 9 17.08 -7.60 -8.82
CA PRO A 9 16.83 -8.98 -8.40
C PRO A 9 17.21 -9.19 -6.93
N PRO A 10 16.50 -10.05 -6.17
CA PRO A 10 16.81 -10.33 -4.76
C PRO A 10 18.29 -10.67 -4.49
N ASP A 11 18.93 -11.43 -5.37
CA ASP A 11 20.34 -11.83 -5.24
C ASP A 11 21.34 -10.67 -5.26
N HIS A 12 20.93 -9.49 -5.75
CA HIS A 12 21.77 -8.31 -5.69
C HIS A 12 21.92 -7.81 -4.25
N PHE A 13 20.84 -7.84 -3.47
CA PHE A 13 20.84 -7.36 -2.09
C PHE A 13 21.67 -8.24 -1.14
N ARG A 14 21.94 -9.49 -1.52
CA ARG A 14 22.85 -10.42 -0.81
C ARG A 14 24.34 -10.14 -1.07
N LYS A 15 24.65 -9.16 -1.91
CA LYS A 15 25.99 -8.82 -2.37
C LYS A 15 26.26 -7.34 -2.12
N PHE A 16 27.53 -6.95 -2.18
CA PHE A 16 27.89 -5.54 -2.15
C PHE A 16 27.34 -4.82 -3.39
N PRO A 17 26.70 -3.64 -3.24
CA PRO A 17 26.02 -2.94 -4.34
C PRO A 17 26.98 -2.49 -5.46
N PHE A 18 28.29 -2.33 -5.18
CA PHE A 18 29.29 -1.91 -6.16
C PHE A 18 30.63 -2.60 -5.91
N ARG A 19 31.07 -3.47 -6.83
CA ARG A 19 32.49 -3.89 -6.91
C ARG A 19 33.33 -3.03 -7.88
N ALA A 20 32.72 -2.05 -8.56
CA ALA A 20 33.34 -1.37 -9.70
C ALA A 20 33.60 0.14 -9.53
N VAL A 21 33.07 0.78 -8.48
CA VAL A 21 33.28 2.23 -8.22
C VAL A 21 33.51 2.45 -6.74
N THR A 22 34.60 1.91 -6.22
CA THR A 22 35.04 2.18 -4.85
C THR A 22 36.07 3.30 -4.87
N THR A 23 35.75 4.40 -4.19
CA THR A 23 36.79 5.35 -3.81
C THR A 23 37.62 4.74 -2.67
N PRO A 24 38.89 5.12 -2.50
CA PRO A 24 39.75 4.55 -1.43
C PRO A 24 39.14 4.68 -0.02
N ARG A 25 38.34 5.73 0.22
CA ARG A 25 37.61 5.92 1.48
C ARG A 25 36.45 4.94 1.66
N GLY A 26 35.76 4.55 0.58
CA GLY A 26 34.69 3.55 0.62
C GLY A 26 35.23 2.16 0.92
N GLU A 27 36.34 1.77 0.28
CA GLU A 27 37.04 0.50 0.55
C GLU A 27 37.48 0.36 2.00
N ALA A 28 38.10 1.41 2.57
CA ALA A 28 38.53 1.41 3.96
C ALA A 28 37.36 1.24 4.94
N ALA A 29 36.20 1.84 4.65
CA ALA A 29 35.00 1.70 5.48
C ALA A 29 34.39 0.30 5.40
N VAL A 30 34.35 -0.29 4.19
CA VAL A 30 33.89 -1.68 3.97
C VAL A 30 34.78 -2.67 4.70
N GLU A 31 36.10 -2.54 4.56
CA GLU A 31 37.06 -3.44 5.19
C GLU A 31 36.99 -3.35 6.72
N ALA A 32 36.86 -2.14 7.27
CA ALA A 32 36.66 -1.94 8.70
C ALA A 32 35.35 -2.59 9.20
N ASP A 33 34.25 -2.47 8.44
CA ASP A 33 32.98 -3.12 8.79
C ASP A 33 33.06 -4.65 8.69
N LEU A 34 33.75 -5.16 7.66
CA LEU A 34 33.98 -6.60 7.46
C LEU A 34 34.76 -7.21 8.63
N GLN A 35 35.87 -6.59 9.01
CA GLN A 35 36.71 -7.06 10.11
C GLN A 35 35.99 -7.00 11.45
N ARG A 36 35.19 -5.96 11.67
CA ARG A 36 34.57 -5.70 12.98
C ARG A 36 33.24 -6.42 13.20
N PHE A 37 32.42 -6.57 12.15
CA PHE A 37 31.04 -7.03 12.28
C PHE A 37 30.66 -8.18 11.34
N GLY A 38 31.56 -8.53 10.41
CA GLY A 38 31.33 -9.60 9.43
C GLY A 38 30.58 -9.13 8.17
N LYS A 39 30.45 -10.08 7.24
CA LYS A 39 30.01 -9.85 5.86
C LYS A 39 28.60 -9.23 5.74
N GLU A 40 27.62 -9.78 6.44
CA GLU A 40 26.22 -9.38 6.33
C GLU A 40 26.00 -7.94 6.81
N VAL A 41 26.64 -7.56 7.92
CA VAL A 41 26.59 -6.19 8.44
C VAL A 41 27.26 -5.21 7.48
N ALA A 42 28.40 -5.58 6.89
CA ALA A 42 29.06 -4.75 5.89
C ALA A 42 28.17 -4.54 4.65
N ILE A 43 27.54 -5.61 4.14
CA ILE A 43 26.60 -5.53 3.01
C ILE A 43 25.43 -4.60 3.35
N TYR A 44 24.80 -4.79 4.52
CA TYR A 44 23.70 -3.95 4.98
C TYR A 44 24.09 -2.46 4.98
N LYS A 45 25.21 -2.11 5.62
CA LYS A 45 25.66 -0.71 5.72
C LYS A 45 25.97 -0.10 4.37
N GLU A 46 26.53 -0.88 3.45
CA GLU A 46 26.82 -0.40 2.09
C GLU A 46 25.54 -0.12 1.30
N TRP A 47 24.54 -0.98 1.36
CA TRP A 47 23.24 -0.69 0.76
C TRP A 47 22.60 0.58 1.33
N GLN A 48 22.71 0.79 2.65
CA GLN A 48 22.26 2.04 3.28
C GLN A 48 23.02 3.26 2.72
N ARG A 49 24.34 3.22 2.69
CA ARG A 49 25.20 4.35 2.24
C ARG A 49 24.94 4.75 0.79
N TYR A 50 24.85 3.78 -0.11
CA TYR A 50 24.85 4.05 -1.56
C TYR A 50 23.46 4.11 -2.18
N ARG A 51 22.48 3.39 -1.64
CA ARG A 51 21.15 3.29 -2.25
C ARG A 51 20.10 3.98 -1.40
N PHE A 52 19.89 3.52 -0.18
CA PHE A 52 18.66 3.86 0.56
C PHE A 52 18.72 5.21 1.29
N LEU A 53 19.84 5.58 1.91
CA LEU A 53 19.95 6.92 2.50
C LEU A 53 19.92 8.04 1.44
N PRO A 54 20.57 7.91 0.26
CA PRO A 54 20.38 8.85 -0.84
C PRO A 54 18.95 8.88 -1.37
N MET A 55 18.31 7.71 -1.51
CA MET A 55 16.91 7.59 -1.93
C MET A 55 15.96 8.34 -0.98
N PHE A 56 16.11 8.18 0.33
CA PHE A 56 15.29 8.91 1.31
C PHE A 56 15.44 10.42 1.18
N ARG A 57 16.68 10.92 1.01
CA ARG A 57 16.93 12.34 0.79
C ARG A 57 16.28 12.84 -0.50
N LYS A 58 16.43 12.09 -1.59
CA LYS A 58 15.84 12.44 -2.88
C LYS A 58 14.31 12.49 -2.81
N LEU A 59 13.69 11.53 -2.12
CA LEU A 59 12.24 11.50 -1.87
C LEU A 59 11.77 12.69 -1.03
N GLU A 60 12.54 13.05 0.00
CA GLU A 60 12.27 14.21 0.83
C GLU A 60 12.37 15.54 0.05
N GLU A 61 13.41 15.69 -0.77
CA GLU A 61 13.60 16.86 -1.65
C GLU A 61 12.51 17.00 -2.72
N HIS A 62 11.97 15.89 -3.21
CA HIS A 62 10.99 15.85 -4.30
C HIS A 62 9.60 15.41 -3.82
N ILE A 63 9.27 15.66 -2.55
CA ILE A 63 8.03 15.17 -1.93
C ILE A 63 6.78 15.76 -2.58
N THR A 64 6.88 16.96 -3.15
CA THR A 64 5.79 17.68 -3.83
C THR A 64 5.83 17.52 -5.34
N THR A 65 6.77 16.75 -5.89
CA THR A 65 6.89 16.55 -7.34
C THR A 65 5.81 15.58 -7.80
N ILE A 66 4.87 16.08 -8.62
CA ILE A 66 3.71 15.31 -9.09
C ILE A 66 3.87 15.09 -10.59
N ASP A 67 4.67 14.08 -10.96
CA ASP A 67 4.78 13.65 -12.35
C ASP A 67 4.94 12.12 -12.47
N PRO A 68 4.53 11.53 -13.60
CA PRO A 68 4.62 10.09 -13.80
C PRO A 68 6.02 9.47 -13.83
N ILE A 69 7.05 10.22 -14.23
CA ILE A 69 8.41 9.72 -14.30
C ILE A 69 8.94 9.57 -12.88
N TRP A 70 8.72 10.59 -12.05
CA TRP A 70 9.10 10.51 -10.64
C TRP A 70 8.33 9.42 -9.88
N ALA A 71 7.03 9.26 -10.14
CA ALA A 71 6.26 8.16 -9.55
C ALA A 71 6.83 6.77 -9.87
N ARG A 72 7.30 6.53 -11.11
CA ARG A 72 7.99 5.27 -11.47
C ARG A 72 9.26 5.05 -10.64
N HIS A 73 10.04 6.09 -10.39
CA HIS A 73 11.23 5.98 -9.54
C HIS A 73 10.85 5.62 -8.11
N VAL A 74 9.85 6.28 -7.53
CA VAL A 74 9.39 6.01 -6.16
C VAL A 74 8.87 4.58 -6.02
N LEU A 75 8.16 4.05 -7.02
CA LEU A 75 7.67 2.66 -7.01
C LEU A 75 8.81 1.63 -7.04
N VAL A 76 9.79 1.82 -7.94
CA VAL A 76 10.96 0.94 -8.03
C VAL A 76 11.79 0.99 -6.75
N ASP A 77 12.01 2.19 -6.22
CA ASP A 77 12.72 2.42 -4.96
C ASP A 77 12.00 1.77 -3.76
N SER A 78 10.67 1.80 -3.75
CA SER A 78 9.85 1.12 -2.73
C SER A 78 9.95 -0.41 -2.83
N GLN A 79 9.91 -0.96 -4.06
CA GLN A 79 10.09 -2.40 -4.28
C GLN A 79 11.50 -2.89 -3.89
N ASP A 80 12.52 -2.12 -4.23
CA ASP A 80 13.92 -2.41 -3.86
C ASP A 80 14.07 -2.40 -2.33
N TRP A 81 13.47 -1.41 -1.65
CA TRP A 81 13.48 -1.34 -0.19
C TRP A 81 12.81 -2.56 0.43
N GLU A 82 11.59 -2.92 0.00
CA GLU A 82 10.87 -4.08 0.50
C GLU A 82 11.67 -5.38 0.35
N THR A 83 12.26 -5.58 -0.84
CA THR A 83 13.08 -6.77 -1.12
C THR A 83 14.32 -6.81 -0.23
N PHE A 84 15.00 -5.68 -0.06
CA PHE A 84 16.17 -5.57 0.81
C PHE A 84 15.82 -5.78 2.29
N GLU A 85 14.71 -5.20 2.75
CA GLU A 85 14.22 -5.32 4.11
C GLU A 85 13.94 -6.79 4.47
N ASP A 86 13.27 -7.54 3.60
CA ASP A 86 12.98 -8.96 3.82
C ASP A 86 14.26 -9.78 3.99
N ILE A 87 15.24 -9.59 3.08
CA ILE A 87 16.55 -10.23 3.15
C ILE A 87 17.29 -9.82 4.43
N ALA A 88 17.29 -8.54 4.77
CA ALA A 88 17.96 -8.03 5.96
C ALA A 88 17.35 -8.58 7.26
N ARG A 89 16.04 -8.82 7.29
CA ARG A 89 15.34 -9.41 8.45
C ARG A 89 15.53 -10.91 8.57
N ARG A 90 15.48 -11.64 7.44
CA ARG A 90 15.47 -13.10 7.41
C ARG A 90 16.85 -13.74 7.31
N GLU A 91 17.76 -13.10 6.59
CA GLU A 91 19.06 -13.71 6.23
C GLU A 91 20.23 -13.06 6.95
N PHE A 92 20.20 -11.75 7.20
CA PHE A 92 21.31 -11.06 7.85
C PHE A 92 21.26 -11.17 9.37
N LYS A 93 22.36 -11.59 9.98
CA LYS A 93 22.58 -11.62 11.43
C LYS A 93 22.93 -10.23 11.94
N LEU A 94 21.98 -9.29 11.82
CA LEU A 94 22.15 -7.91 12.26
C LEU A 94 22.17 -7.81 13.80
N PRO A 95 23.17 -7.15 14.40
CA PRO A 95 23.16 -6.77 15.81
C PRO A 95 21.95 -5.90 16.16
N GLY A 96 21.55 -5.90 17.44
CA GLY A 96 20.37 -5.18 17.92
C GLY A 96 20.31 -3.71 17.47
N VAL A 97 21.43 -2.99 17.54
CA VAL A 97 21.53 -1.59 17.09
C VAL A 97 21.17 -1.42 15.61
N LEU A 98 21.59 -2.34 14.75
CA LEU A 98 21.29 -2.27 13.31
C LEU A 98 19.87 -2.74 12.99
N ARG A 99 19.28 -3.62 13.81
CA ARG A 99 17.86 -3.94 13.74
C ARG A 99 17.01 -2.72 14.08
N THR A 100 17.36 -1.98 15.13
CA THR A 100 16.70 -0.71 15.47
C THR A 100 16.84 0.30 14.35
N HIS A 101 18.04 0.48 13.79
CA HIS A 101 18.26 1.34 12.64
C HIS A 101 17.39 0.96 11.42
N LEU A 102 17.27 -0.34 11.11
CA LEU A 102 16.37 -0.80 10.03
C LEU A 102 14.91 -0.39 10.29
N LYS A 103 14.42 -0.52 11.53
CA LYS A 103 13.08 -0.07 11.91
C LYS A 103 12.91 1.44 11.78
N GLU A 104 13.91 2.23 12.19
CA GLU A 104 13.90 3.69 12.03
C GLU A 104 13.87 4.09 10.55
N CYS A 105 14.62 3.39 9.70
CA CYS A 105 14.57 3.61 8.25
C CYS A 105 13.20 3.27 7.65
N ASN A 106 12.58 2.16 8.08
CA ASN A 106 11.22 1.80 7.67
C ASN A 106 10.22 2.90 8.03
N LEU A 107 10.24 3.35 9.30
CA LEU A 107 9.36 4.40 9.77
C LEU A 107 9.56 5.70 8.96
N ARG A 108 10.82 6.09 8.73
CA ARG A 108 11.12 7.26 7.90
C ARG A 108 10.57 7.11 6.48
N LEU A 109 10.75 5.94 5.85
CA LEU A 109 10.25 5.70 4.51
C LEU A 109 8.72 5.75 4.47
N VAL A 110 8.04 5.12 5.42
CA VAL A 110 6.57 5.15 5.55
C VAL A 110 6.06 6.59 5.63
N VAL A 111 6.66 7.43 6.47
CA VAL A 111 6.28 8.85 6.60
C VAL A 111 6.48 9.61 5.29
N LEU A 112 7.61 9.37 4.59
CA LEU A 112 7.89 10.02 3.32
C LEU A 112 6.93 9.54 2.22
N LEU A 113 6.72 8.24 2.07
CA LEU A 113 5.79 7.68 1.08
C LEU A 113 4.35 8.13 1.34
N GLY A 114 3.92 8.15 2.60
CA GLY A 114 2.61 8.66 2.99
C GLY A 114 2.35 10.09 2.51
N LYS A 115 3.32 10.99 2.74
CA LYS A 115 3.26 12.38 2.26
C LYS A 115 3.30 12.46 0.73
N TYR A 116 4.16 11.69 0.10
CA TYR A 116 4.32 11.66 -1.35
C TYR A 116 3.04 11.21 -2.05
N TRP A 117 2.48 10.06 -1.67
CA TRP A 117 1.25 9.53 -2.25
C TRP A 117 0.04 10.43 -1.99
N ALA A 118 -0.01 11.12 -0.85
CA ALA A 118 -1.02 12.15 -0.62
C ALA A 118 -0.93 13.34 -1.60
N ASN A 119 0.28 13.78 -1.93
CA ASN A 119 0.50 14.83 -2.92
C ASN A 119 0.13 14.32 -4.32
N TYR A 120 0.56 13.10 -4.67
CA TYR A 120 0.23 12.46 -5.94
C TYR A 120 -1.28 12.32 -6.12
N TYR A 121 -1.97 11.80 -5.11
CA TYR A 121 -3.43 11.70 -5.09
C TYR A 121 -4.07 13.07 -5.31
N ARG A 122 -3.68 14.09 -4.52
CA ARG A 122 -4.23 15.45 -4.64
C ARG A 122 -4.05 16.07 -6.03
N GLY A 123 -2.94 15.80 -6.70
CA GLY A 123 -2.64 16.40 -8.00
C GLY A 123 -3.16 15.64 -9.22
N LEU A 124 -3.28 14.30 -9.15
CA LEU A 124 -3.58 13.48 -10.33
C LEU A 124 -4.77 12.54 -10.19
N GLU A 125 -5.15 12.14 -8.98
CA GLU A 125 -6.18 11.09 -8.77
C GLU A 125 -7.41 11.59 -8.02
N LYS A 126 -7.30 12.73 -7.34
CA LYS A 126 -8.36 13.31 -6.54
C LYS A 126 -9.53 13.67 -7.44
N ARG A 127 -10.71 13.22 -7.05
CA ARG A 127 -11.97 13.49 -7.73
C ARG A 127 -12.78 14.51 -6.94
N GLN A 128 -13.82 15.04 -7.59
CA GLN A 128 -14.76 15.91 -6.91
C GLN A 128 -15.41 15.17 -5.73
N PRO A 129 -15.36 15.74 -4.52
CA PRO A 129 -16.05 15.19 -3.36
C PRO A 129 -17.56 15.11 -3.63
N ARG A 130 -18.18 13.98 -3.31
CA ARG A 130 -19.63 13.77 -3.44
C ARG A 130 -20.13 12.81 -2.37
N ASP A 131 -21.43 12.90 -2.11
CA ASP A 131 -22.15 11.87 -1.37
C ASP A 131 -22.22 10.58 -2.18
N VAL A 132 -22.27 9.43 -1.48
CA VAL A 132 -22.28 8.13 -2.14
C VAL A 132 -23.50 7.95 -3.05
N GLY A 133 -24.66 8.49 -2.67
CA GLY A 133 -25.89 8.39 -3.46
C GLY A 133 -25.85 9.10 -4.82
N SER A 134 -24.88 10.00 -5.04
CA SER A 134 -24.65 10.67 -6.33
C SER A 134 -23.58 9.97 -7.17
N SER A 135 -23.08 8.81 -6.74
CA SER A 135 -22.14 8.01 -7.50
C SER A 135 -22.85 7.34 -8.69
N PRO A 136 -22.23 7.27 -9.88
CA PRO A 136 -22.79 6.51 -11.01
C PRO A 136 -22.88 5.01 -10.72
N TYR A 137 -22.26 4.54 -9.64
CA TYR A 137 -22.29 3.15 -9.19
C TYR A 137 -23.32 2.89 -8.06
N ALA A 138 -24.03 3.92 -7.59
CA ALA A 138 -24.98 3.78 -6.48
C ALA A 138 -26.32 3.16 -6.90
N THR A 139 -26.69 3.33 -8.17
CA THR A 139 -27.85 2.70 -8.81
C THR A 139 -27.34 1.92 -10.01
N PRO A 140 -26.90 0.66 -9.82
CA PRO A 140 -26.37 -0.16 -10.90
C PRO A 140 -27.46 -0.47 -11.94
N ASP A 141 -27.07 -0.58 -13.21
CA ASP A 141 -27.91 -1.22 -14.21
C ASP A 141 -28.02 -2.73 -13.94
N ASP A 142 -28.95 -3.42 -14.62
CA ASP A 142 -29.23 -4.84 -14.38
C ASP A 142 -27.98 -5.72 -14.54
N TRP A 143 -27.09 -5.37 -15.48
CA TRP A 143 -25.83 -6.10 -15.70
C TRP A 143 -24.87 -5.91 -14.52
N LEU A 144 -24.69 -4.67 -14.08
CA LEU A 144 -23.82 -4.37 -12.95
C LEU A 144 -24.36 -4.97 -11.66
N ALA A 145 -25.67 -4.97 -11.44
CA ALA A 145 -26.32 -5.63 -10.31
C ALA A 145 -26.02 -7.13 -10.29
N TRP A 146 -26.18 -7.82 -11.43
CA TRP A 146 -25.81 -9.22 -11.58
C TRP A 146 -24.31 -9.48 -11.30
N THR A 147 -23.45 -8.55 -11.71
CA THR A 147 -21.99 -8.66 -11.46
C THR A 147 -21.66 -8.54 -9.96
N VAL A 148 -22.40 -7.69 -9.23
CA VAL A 148 -22.28 -7.53 -7.77
C VAL A 148 -22.77 -8.80 -7.04
N GLU A 149 -23.93 -9.34 -7.41
CA GLU A 149 -24.46 -10.58 -6.84
C GLU A 149 -23.50 -11.77 -7.04
N ASN A 150 -22.92 -11.88 -8.24
CA ASN A 150 -21.92 -12.90 -8.53
C ASN A 150 -20.65 -12.73 -7.70
N TRP A 151 -20.27 -11.50 -7.37
CA TRP A 151 -19.10 -11.27 -6.53
C TRP A 151 -19.32 -11.82 -5.12
N PHE A 152 -20.50 -11.62 -4.53
CA PHE A 152 -20.85 -12.21 -3.22
C PHE A 152 -20.78 -13.75 -3.27
N SER A 153 -21.33 -14.33 -4.34
CA SER A 153 -21.30 -15.78 -4.56
C SER A 153 -19.86 -16.31 -4.70
N ALA A 154 -19.02 -15.64 -5.48
CA ALA A 154 -17.61 -16.01 -5.66
C ALA A 154 -16.79 -15.83 -4.38
N ALA A 155 -17.14 -14.83 -3.57
CA ALA A 155 -16.55 -14.57 -2.27
C ALA A 155 -17.00 -15.52 -1.16
N TYR A 156 -17.95 -16.41 -1.44
CA TYR A 156 -18.63 -17.24 -0.43
C TYR A 156 -19.22 -16.39 0.73
N LEU A 157 -19.72 -15.20 0.40
CA LEU A 157 -20.35 -14.27 1.32
C LEU A 157 -21.85 -14.20 1.07
N ASP A 158 -22.64 -14.32 2.14
CA ASP A 158 -24.08 -14.07 2.11
C ASP A 158 -24.34 -12.56 2.23
N GLU A 159 -24.98 -11.97 1.21
CA GLU A 159 -25.23 -10.53 1.14
C GLU A 159 -26.12 -10.04 2.28
N ASP A 160 -27.20 -10.76 2.58
CA ASP A 160 -28.15 -10.42 3.64
C ASP A 160 -27.47 -10.50 5.02
N GLN A 161 -26.66 -11.53 5.24
CA GLN A 161 -25.87 -11.68 6.45
C GLN A 161 -24.89 -10.52 6.61
N LEU A 162 -24.20 -10.13 5.53
CA LEU A 162 -23.26 -9.02 5.55
C LEU A 162 -23.97 -7.69 5.81
N HIS A 163 -25.08 -7.41 5.12
CA HIS A 163 -25.89 -6.20 5.35
C HIS A 163 -26.35 -6.10 6.80
N ASN A 164 -26.90 -7.19 7.36
CA ASN A 164 -27.29 -7.25 8.76
C ASN A 164 -26.11 -7.02 9.72
N ALA A 165 -24.91 -7.51 9.38
CA ALA A 165 -23.70 -7.25 10.16
C ALA A 165 -23.29 -5.77 10.14
N PHE A 166 -23.41 -5.09 8.98
CA PHE A 166 -23.21 -3.65 8.88
C PHE A 166 -24.21 -2.86 9.73
N LEU A 167 -25.50 -3.22 9.67
CA LEU A 167 -26.55 -2.58 10.47
C LEU A 167 -26.30 -2.77 11.97
N LYS A 168 -25.95 -4.00 12.39
CA LYS A 168 -25.68 -4.34 13.78
C LYS A 168 -24.47 -3.59 14.33
N LYS A 169 -23.37 -3.52 13.56
CA LYS A 169 -22.13 -2.87 14.01
C LYS A 169 -22.22 -1.35 13.98
N GLY A 170 -22.81 -0.78 12.93
CA GLY A 170 -22.85 0.66 12.70
C GLY A 170 -24.04 1.40 13.32
N GLY A 171 -25.06 0.69 13.80
CA GLY A 171 -26.27 1.30 14.33
C GLY A 171 -26.87 2.30 13.31
N ALA A 172 -27.01 3.56 13.72
CA ALA A 172 -27.53 4.63 12.87
C ALA A 172 -26.69 4.92 11.61
N HIS A 173 -25.40 4.55 11.58
CA HIS A 173 -24.51 4.73 10.44
C HIS A 173 -24.39 3.49 9.54
N GLY A 174 -24.88 2.34 10.00
CA GLY A 174 -24.70 1.05 9.31
C GLY A 174 -25.21 1.08 7.87
N GLU A 175 -26.37 1.70 7.64
CA GLU A 175 -26.98 1.83 6.32
C GLU A 175 -26.16 2.71 5.37
N ARG A 176 -25.59 3.82 5.86
CA ARG A 176 -24.68 4.65 5.06
C ARG A 176 -23.43 3.86 4.67
N TYR A 177 -22.87 3.09 5.62
CA TYR A 177 -21.63 2.34 5.41
C TYR A 177 -21.85 1.19 4.43
N TRP A 178 -23.00 0.53 4.53
CA TRP A 178 -23.45 -0.47 3.55
C TRP A 178 -23.54 0.11 2.14
N ARG A 179 -24.09 1.32 1.97
CA ARG A 179 -24.16 1.99 0.66
C ARG A 179 -22.79 2.34 0.11
N ILE A 180 -21.87 2.84 0.94
CA ILE A 180 -20.48 3.11 0.52
C ILE A 180 -19.81 1.81 0.10
N PHE A 181 -20.00 0.73 0.86
CA PHE A 181 -19.46 -0.59 0.53
C PHE A 181 -19.96 -1.11 -0.83
N THR A 182 -21.27 -1.23 -1.00
CA THR A 182 -21.88 -1.74 -2.24
C THR A 182 -21.56 -0.88 -3.45
N THR A 183 -21.49 0.45 -3.29
CA THR A 183 -21.07 1.37 -4.37
C THR A 183 -19.59 1.16 -4.74
N GLY A 184 -18.71 0.97 -3.75
CA GLY A 184 -17.29 0.66 -3.97
C GLY A 184 -17.09 -0.71 -4.65
N LEU A 185 -17.89 -1.70 -4.27
CA LEU A 185 -17.94 -3.02 -4.88
C LEU A 185 -18.39 -2.94 -6.35
N ALA A 186 -19.55 -2.32 -6.61
CA ALA A 186 -20.09 -2.11 -7.94
C ALA A 186 -19.05 -1.42 -8.84
N ARG A 187 -18.34 -0.44 -8.31
CA ARG A 187 -17.26 0.21 -9.04
C ARG A 187 -16.10 -0.73 -9.38
N SER A 188 -15.66 -1.56 -8.43
CA SER A 188 -14.55 -2.51 -8.63
C SER A 188 -14.85 -3.48 -9.78
N VAL A 189 -16.08 -4.04 -9.78
CA VAL A 189 -16.51 -5.07 -10.75
C VAL A 189 -16.98 -4.48 -12.09
N SER A 190 -17.15 -3.16 -12.19
CA SER A 190 -17.57 -2.51 -13.43
C SER A 190 -16.52 -2.66 -14.54
N ALA A 191 -16.90 -3.32 -15.63
CA ALA A 191 -16.02 -3.55 -16.79
C ALA A 191 -15.65 -2.25 -17.54
N GLY A 192 -16.57 -1.28 -17.59
CA GLY A 192 -16.37 0.03 -18.23
C GLY A 192 -16.04 1.16 -17.26
N GLY A 193 -15.89 0.86 -15.97
CA GLY A 193 -15.65 1.85 -14.93
C GLY A 193 -14.22 2.40 -14.95
N GLU A 194 -14.05 3.63 -14.48
CA GLU A 194 -12.71 4.22 -14.35
C GLU A 194 -11.95 3.56 -13.20
N LYS A 195 -10.91 2.79 -13.57
CA LYS A 195 -10.01 2.09 -12.64
C LYS A 195 -9.28 3.04 -11.68
N LEU A 196 -9.00 2.54 -10.48
CA LEU A 196 -8.27 3.23 -9.42
C LEU A 196 -7.09 2.37 -8.94
N PRO A 197 -5.86 2.91 -8.78
CA PRO A 197 -5.33 4.02 -9.55
C PRO A 197 -5.69 3.92 -11.03
N THR A 198 -5.56 5.03 -11.76
CA THR A 198 -5.81 5.06 -13.21
C THR A 198 -5.02 3.97 -13.95
N GLN A 199 -5.52 3.50 -15.10
CA GLN A 199 -4.82 2.49 -15.90
C GLN A 199 -3.37 2.91 -16.19
N TYR A 200 -3.16 4.18 -16.49
CA TYR A 200 -1.83 4.74 -16.72
C TYR A 200 -0.87 4.57 -15.54
N PHE A 201 -1.36 4.65 -14.30
CA PHE A 201 -0.56 4.37 -13.11
C PHE A 201 -0.27 2.86 -12.97
N ARG A 202 -1.26 2.02 -13.26
CA ARG A 202 -1.12 0.55 -13.20
C ARG A 202 -0.15 0.00 -14.24
N ASP A 203 0.02 0.70 -15.37
CA ASP A 203 1.00 0.36 -16.39
C ASP A 203 2.45 0.67 -15.94
N MET A 204 2.65 1.32 -14.80
CA MET A 204 3.97 1.53 -14.22
C MET A 204 4.51 0.23 -13.61
N THR A 205 5.79 -0.07 -13.88
CA THR A 205 6.49 -1.18 -13.21
C THR A 205 6.40 -1.02 -11.69
N CYS A 206 6.08 -2.12 -10.99
CA CYS A 206 5.95 -2.15 -9.53
C CYS A 206 4.86 -1.23 -8.96
N TRP A 207 3.79 -0.91 -9.69
CA TRP A 207 2.71 -0.05 -9.19
C TRP A 207 2.14 -0.48 -7.82
N GLU A 208 2.16 -1.78 -7.54
CA GLU A 208 1.71 -2.39 -6.28
C GLU A 208 2.56 -1.99 -5.07
N ALA A 209 3.82 -1.60 -5.29
CA ALA A 209 4.73 -1.16 -4.24
C ALA A 209 4.25 0.13 -3.53
N ARG A 210 3.26 0.85 -4.11
CA ARG A 210 2.52 1.92 -3.42
C ARG A 210 1.87 1.43 -2.13
N PHE A 211 1.38 0.19 -2.13
CA PHE A 211 0.60 -0.37 -1.01
C PHE A 211 1.46 -1.17 -0.07
N THR A 212 2.37 -1.98 -0.60
CA THR A 212 3.11 -2.96 0.19
C THR A 212 3.88 -2.28 1.33
N VAL A 213 4.69 -1.26 1.04
CA VAL A 213 5.47 -0.56 2.09
C VAL A 213 4.57 0.13 3.12
N LEU A 214 3.36 0.56 2.75
CA LEU A 214 2.45 1.21 3.69
C LEU A 214 1.59 0.23 4.49
N THR A 215 1.68 -1.08 4.25
CA THR A 215 1.10 -2.08 5.17
C THR A 215 1.75 -2.04 6.54
N ARG A 216 3.01 -1.61 6.61
CA ARG A 216 3.76 -1.51 7.87
C ARG A 216 3.10 -0.54 8.86
N CYS A 217 2.27 0.40 8.39
CA CYS A 217 1.44 1.24 9.27
C CYS A 217 0.49 0.45 10.17
N PHE A 218 0.21 -0.81 9.84
CA PHE A 218 -0.64 -1.72 10.60
C PHE A 218 0.13 -2.78 11.40
N ASP A 219 1.46 -2.80 11.28
CA ASP A 219 2.32 -3.67 12.08
C ASP A 219 2.41 -3.11 13.50
N LEU A 220 2.48 -3.99 14.51
CA LEU A 220 2.62 -3.59 15.93
C LEU A 220 3.82 -2.67 16.20
N GLU A 221 4.82 -2.64 15.31
CA GLU A 221 6.02 -1.82 15.46
C GLU A 221 5.79 -0.35 15.10
N ILE A 222 4.83 -0.05 14.23
CA ILE A 222 4.47 1.32 13.83
C ILE A 222 3.09 1.67 14.39
N ASP A 223 2.10 0.79 14.14
CA ASP A 223 0.69 0.89 14.56
C ASP A 223 0.13 2.31 14.47
N ASP A 224 0.45 2.98 13.36
CA ASP A 224 0.05 4.35 13.10
C ASP A 224 -0.34 4.50 11.62
N TYR A 225 -1.62 4.26 11.36
CA TYR A 225 -2.24 4.48 10.06
C TYR A 225 -2.34 5.97 9.70
N SER A 226 -2.01 6.92 10.59
CA SER A 226 -1.98 8.37 10.31
C SER A 226 -1.03 8.75 9.17
N HIS A 227 -0.06 7.89 8.85
CA HIS A 227 0.85 8.10 7.73
C HIS A 227 0.22 7.79 6.37
N ILE A 228 -0.89 7.07 6.33
CA ILE A 228 -1.66 6.89 5.09
C ILE A 228 -2.64 8.06 4.97
N LEU A 229 -2.41 8.91 3.96
CA LEU A 229 -3.06 10.22 3.85
C LEU A 229 -3.95 10.36 2.61
N ASP A 230 -4.22 9.26 1.90
CA ASP A 230 -5.11 9.19 0.76
C ASP A 230 -5.91 7.86 0.74
N PRO A 231 -7.13 7.87 0.19
CA PRO A 231 -8.03 6.70 0.26
C PRO A 231 -7.57 5.53 -0.60
N ILE A 232 -6.94 5.78 -1.74
CA ILE A 232 -6.52 4.72 -2.67
C ILE A 232 -5.41 3.87 -2.02
N THR A 233 -4.42 4.54 -1.42
CA THR A 233 -3.34 3.88 -0.69
C THR A 233 -3.86 3.13 0.53
N LEU A 234 -4.82 3.70 1.27
CA LEU A 234 -5.45 3.04 2.42
C LEU A 234 -6.09 1.71 2.04
N GLY A 235 -6.94 1.71 1.01
CA GLY A 235 -7.61 0.50 0.54
C GLY A 235 -6.63 -0.59 0.13
N GLY A 236 -5.59 -0.22 -0.63
CA GLY A 236 -4.59 -1.19 -1.09
C GLY A 236 -3.71 -1.72 0.04
N ALA A 237 -3.26 -0.86 0.96
CA ALA A 237 -2.42 -1.26 2.09
C ALA A 237 -3.19 -2.18 3.07
N LEU A 238 -4.47 -1.87 3.34
CA LEU A 238 -5.30 -2.71 4.20
C LEU A 238 -5.56 -4.09 3.57
N ALA A 239 -5.77 -4.15 2.26
CA ALA A 239 -5.93 -5.42 1.55
C ALA A 239 -4.65 -6.26 1.59
N HIS A 240 -3.47 -5.65 1.46
CA HIS A 240 -2.20 -6.37 1.54
C HIS A 240 -1.92 -6.94 2.93
N ARG A 241 -2.31 -6.22 3.99
CA ARG A 241 -2.06 -6.65 5.37
C ARG A 241 -2.70 -8.00 5.69
N ASN A 242 -3.92 -8.20 5.21
CA ASN A 242 -4.80 -9.28 5.69
C ASN A 242 -5.21 -10.25 4.57
N MET A 243 -4.49 -10.24 3.44
CA MET A 243 -4.80 -11.09 2.29
C MET A 243 -4.88 -12.57 2.71
N ASP A 244 -3.93 -13.06 3.50
CA ASP A 244 -3.89 -14.45 3.97
C ASP A 244 -5.03 -14.82 4.92
N VAL A 245 -5.56 -13.85 5.69
CA VAL A 245 -6.67 -14.09 6.63
C VAL A 245 -7.95 -14.40 5.86
N PHE A 246 -8.21 -13.67 4.78
CA PHE A 246 -9.41 -13.83 3.96
C PHE A 246 -9.50 -15.20 3.25
N TYR A 247 -8.36 -15.79 2.87
CA TYR A 247 -8.35 -17.06 2.14
C TYR A 247 -8.31 -18.31 3.02
N VAL A 248 -8.03 -18.16 4.32
CA VAL A 248 -7.89 -19.28 5.26
C VAL A 248 -9.07 -19.36 6.24
N ALA A 249 -9.79 -18.25 6.42
CA ALA A 249 -10.94 -18.14 7.31
C ALA A 249 -12.20 -18.86 6.78
N ASP A 250 -13.08 -19.24 7.70
CA ASP A 250 -14.43 -19.70 7.34
C ASP A 250 -15.34 -18.54 6.89
N ASN A 251 -16.51 -18.85 6.30
CA ASN A 251 -17.41 -17.83 5.77
C ASN A 251 -17.83 -16.78 6.82
N GLY A 252 -17.96 -17.16 8.09
CA GLY A 252 -18.35 -16.25 9.17
C GLY A 252 -17.21 -15.29 9.55
N GLU A 253 -15.99 -15.81 9.58
CA GLU A 253 -14.77 -15.03 9.78
C GLU A 253 -14.50 -14.09 8.60
N ASN A 254 -14.78 -14.51 7.37
CA ASN A 254 -14.67 -13.67 6.16
C ASN A 254 -15.66 -12.50 6.18
N ALA A 255 -16.93 -12.75 6.53
CA ALA A 255 -17.92 -11.70 6.66
C ALA A 255 -17.53 -10.69 7.75
N LYS A 256 -17.07 -11.18 8.91
CA LYS A 256 -16.59 -10.33 10.00
C LYS A 256 -15.38 -9.50 9.56
N TYR A 257 -14.40 -10.12 8.92
CA TYR A 257 -13.21 -9.45 8.39
C TYR A 257 -13.56 -8.34 7.41
N MET A 258 -14.50 -8.59 6.49
CA MET A 258 -14.96 -7.60 5.51
C MET A 258 -15.62 -6.41 6.22
N VAL A 259 -16.56 -6.67 7.13
CA VAL A 259 -17.21 -5.63 7.93
C VAL A 259 -16.20 -4.83 8.75
N ASP A 260 -15.25 -5.51 9.40
CA ASP A 260 -14.24 -4.85 10.23
C ASP A 260 -13.32 -3.95 9.41
N SER A 261 -12.84 -4.44 8.27
CA SER A 261 -11.96 -3.70 7.36
C SER A 261 -12.67 -2.50 6.73
N VAL A 262 -13.92 -2.68 6.29
CA VAL A 262 -14.70 -1.58 5.68
C VAL A 262 -14.99 -0.48 6.69
N PHE A 263 -15.38 -0.82 7.92
CA PHE A 263 -15.59 0.18 8.96
C PHE A 263 -14.32 0.98 9.23
N VAL A 264 -13.18 0.31 9.41
CA VAL A 264 -11.88 0.98 9.60
C VAL A 264 -11.59 1.96 8.47
N MET A 265 -11.80 1.57 7.21
CA MET A 265 -11.58 2.45 6.07
C MET A 265 -12.52 3.66 6.07
N ILE A 266 -13.82 3.45 6.26
CA ILE A 266 -14.80 4.53 6.22
C ILE A 266 -14.59 5.50 7.38
N ASP A 267 -14.45 4.99 8.61
CA ASP A 267 -14.21 5.79 9.81
C ASP A 267 -12.93 6.64 9.64
N TYR A 268 -11.85 6.04 9.13
CA TYR A 268 -10.59 6.75 8.93
C TYR A 268 -10.70 7.83 7.83
N VAL A 269 -11.33 7.51 6.69
CA VAL A 269 -11.48 8.48 5.59
C VAL A 269 -12.38 9.65 5.99
N LEU A 270 -13.51 9.39 6.65
CA LEU A 270 -14.47 10.42 7.02
C LEU A 270 -14.05 11.19 8.27
N GLY A 271 -13.51 10.51 9.28
CA GLY A 271 -13.13 11.09 10.57
C GLY A 271 -11.73 11.71 10.56
N ASN A 272 -10.72 10.92 10.19
CA ASN A 272 -9.32 11.33 10.32
C ASN A 272 -8.86 12.15 9.11
N LEU A 273 -9.12 11.66 7.90
CA LEU A 273 -8.77 12.39 6.67
C LEU A 273 -9.76 13.50 6.33
N LYS A 274 -10.95 13.48 6.95
CA LYS A 274 -12.04 14.47 6.75
C LYS A 274 -12.42 14.62 5.28
N MET A 275 -12.50 13.50 4.57
CA MET A 275 -12.89 13.45 3.16
C MET A 275 -14.35 13.03 2.99
N ALA A 276 -14.88 13.16 1.78
CA ALA A 276 -16.27 12.78 1.47
C ALA A 276 -16.44 11.26 1.28
N ASP A 277 -17.70 10.80 1.24
CA ASP A 277 -18.05 9.39 1.04
C ASP A 277 -17.46 8.80 -0.25
N SER A 278 -17.37 9.60 -1.31
CA SER A 278 -16.72 9.18 -2.55
C SER A 278 -15.24 8.82 -2.40
N CYS A 279 -14.55 9.33 -1.38
CA CYS A 279 -13.18 8.92 -1.07
C CYS A 279 -13.18 7.56 -0.36
N ALA A 280 -14.15 7.30 0.52
CA ALA A 280 -14.28 5.98 1.15
C ALA A 280 -14.68 4.91 0.11
N GLU A 281 -15.56 5.26 -0.84
CA GLU A 281 -15.86 4.46 -2.04
C GLU A 281 -14.58 4.06 -2.80
N GLN A 282 -13.65 5.00 -2.99
CA GLN A 282 -12.36 4.72 -3.65
C GLN A 282 -11.52 3.72 -2.85
N ALA A 283 -11.40 3.89 -1.53
CA ALA A 283 -10.66 2.97 -0.68
C ALA A 283 -11.24 1.54 -0.76
N ILE A 284 -12.56 1.42 -0.67
CA ILE A 284 -13.25 0.13 -0.77
C ILE A 284 -13.06 -0.50 -2.14
N CYS A 285 -13.15 0.28 -3.22
CA CYS A 285 -12.92 -0.22 -4.58
C CYS A 285 -11.53 -0.87 -4.71
N ILE A 286 -10.47 -0.22 -4.21
CA ILE A 286 -9.12 -0.81 -4.22
C ILE A 286 -9.07 -2.05 -3.34
N PHE A 287 -9.63 -1.97 -2.14
CA PHE A 287 -9.58 -3.05 -1.17
C PHE A 287 -10.20 -4.33 -1.76
N ILE A 288 -11.38 -4.23 -2.37
CA ILE A 288 -12.09 -5.35 -3.00
C ILE A 288 -11.31 -5.90 -4.19
N GLU A 289 -10.79 -5.04 -5.06
CA GLU A 289 -10.03 -5.49 -6.24
C GLU A 289 -8.81 -6.36 -5.87
N ARG A 290 -8.22 -6.12 -4.69
CA ARG A 290 -7.06 -6.84 -4.20
C ARG A 290 -7.40 -8.14 -3.45
N HIS A 291 -8.68 -8.49 -3.34
CA HIS A 291 -9.14 -9.82 -2.94
C HIS A 291 -9.68 -10.53 -4.18
N PRO A 292 -8.81 -11.04 -5.08
CA PRO A 292 -9.27 -11.81 -6.24
C PRO A 292 -10.09 -13.00 -5.75
N MET A 293 -11.32 -13.09 -6.25
CA MET A 293 -12.20 -14.25 -6.10
C MET A 293 -12.02 -15.18 -7.29
#